data_AF-A0A7S3W0I2-F1
#
_entry.id   AF-A0A7S3W0I2-F1
#
_cell.length_a   1.000
_cell.length_b   1.000
_cell.length_c   1.000
_cell.angle_alpha   90.00
_cell.angle_beta   90.00
_cell.angle_gamma   90.00
#
_symmetry.space_group_name_H-M   'P 1'
#
loop_
_entity.id
_entity.type
_entity.pdbx_description
1 polymer ?
#
loop_
_entity_poly.entity_id
_entity_poly.type
_entity_poly.pdbx_seq_one_letter_code
_entity_poly.pdbx_strand_id
1 'polypeptide(L)'
;ESRRGSMPDAAPGGGQPPKFGKQLASSDKSIRDDAVKAVTRYLRQAHSLTELELSKMWKALFYCMWHSDKRPVQADLAERLSALVHALPAEKRPLFTRVFWRTMAREWHGIDRLRLDKFYT
;
A
#
# COMPACT_ATOMS: atom_id res chain seq x y z
N GLU A 1 51.19 5.80 -7.08
CA GLU A 1 49.82 6.10 -7.57
C GLU A 1 48.87 4.95 -7.25
N SER A 2 47.74 5.15 -6.55
CA SER A 2 46.46 5.74 -7.02
C SER A 2 45.62 4.69 -7.78
N ARG A 3 44.36 4.36 -7.47
CA ARG A 3 43.38 4.76 -6.46
C ARG A 3 42.36 3.61 -6.40
N ARG A 4 42.11 3.07 -5.21
CA ARG A 4 40.89 2.30 -4.90
C ARG A 4 39.73 3.29 -5.10
N GLY A 5 38.94 3.10 -6.15
CA GLY A 5 37.74 3.90 -6.39
C GLY A 5 36.69 3.55 -5.35
N SER A 6 36.60 4.37 -4.29
CA SER A 6 35.50 4.34 -3.34
C SER A 6 34.17 4.48 -4.08
N MET A 7 33.33 3.47 -3.96
CA MET A 7 31.90 3.62 -4.21
C MET A 7 31.35 4.66 -3.21
N PRO A 8 30.48 5.58 -3.64
CA PRO A 8 29.86 6.52 -2.71
C PRO A 8 28.97 5.75 -1.73
N ASP A 9 29.11 6.11 -0.45
CA ASP A 9 28.32 5.62 0.68
C ASP A 9 26.84 5.48 0.32
N ALA A 10 26.32 4.26 0.47
CA ALA A 10 24.89 4.01 0.48
C ALA A 10 24.28 4.80 1.64
N ALA A 11 23.51 5.84 1.32
CA ALA A 11 22.80 6.66 2.28
C ALA A 11 22.04 5.78 3.30
N PRO A 12 22.24 5.96 4.61
CA PRO A 12 21.47 5.25 5.62
C PRO A 12 20.13 5.97 5.76
N GLY A 13 19.09 5.51 5.07
CA GLY A 13 17.82 6.25 5.08
C GLY A 13 16.63 5.60 4.39
N GLY A 14 16.59 4.27 4.33
CA GLY A 14 15.40 3.52 3.91
C GLY A 14 14.93 2.68 5.08
N GLY A 15 14.19 3.28 6.02
CA GLY A 15 13.59 2.54 7.13
C GLY A 15 12.73 1.43 6.54
N GLN A 16 13.15 0.18 6.75
CA GLN A 16 12.51 -0.99 6.15
C GLN A 16 11.01 -0.89 6.41
N PRO A 17 10.16 -0.93 5.36
CA PRO A 17 8.73 -0.77 5.55
C PRO A 17 8.30 -1.83 6.56
N PRO A 18 7.52 -1.45 7.60
CA PRO A 18 7.02 -2.41 8.56
C PRO A 18 6.37 -3.58 7.80
N LYS A 19 6.45 -4.80 8.33
CA LYS A 19 5.96 -6.02 7.67
C LYS A 19 4.42 -6.07 7.60
N PHE A 20 3.80 -5.08 6.97
CA PHE A 20 2.36 -4.93 6.81
C PHE A 20 1.77 -6.01 5.90
N GLY A 21 2.56 -6.54 4.96
CA GLY A 21 2.08 -7.45 3.92
C GLY A 21 1.31 -8.67 4.45
N LYS A 22 1.83 -9.32 5.51
CA LYS A 22 1.16 -10.48 6.11
C LYS A 22 -0.10 -10.10 6.91
N GLN A 23 -0.08 -8.96 7.58
CA GLN A 23 -1.19 -8.51 8.43
C GLN A 23 -2.36 -7.98 7.57
N LEU A 24 -2.06 -7.22 6.52
CA LEU A 24 -3.06 -6.72 5.56
C LEU A 24 -3.71 -7.85 4.75
N ALA A 25 -2.99 -8.94 4.50
CA ALA A 25 -3.51 -10.14 3.83
C ALA A 25 -4.06 -11.20 4.80
N SER A 26 -4.24 -10.88 6.09
CA SER A 26 -4.80 -11.82 7.06
C SER A 26 -6.27 -12.12 6.78
N SER A 27 -6.74 -13.33 7.08
CA SER A 27 -8.16 -13.69 7.04
C SER A 27 -8.96 -13.02 8.17
N ASP A 28 -8.32 -12.65 9.27
CA ASP A 28 -8.93 -11.99 10.42
C ASP A 28 -9.15 -10.48 10.16
N LYS A 29 -10.40 -10.02 10.31
CA LYS A 29 -10.78 -8.60 10.12
C LYS A 29 -10.08 -7.67 11.10
N SER A 30 -9.98 -8.03 12.38
CA SER A 30 -9.37 -7.18 13.40
C SER A 30 -7.90 -6.93 13.09
N ILE A 31 -7.19 -7.97 12.64
CA ILE A 31 -5.78 -7.87 12.24
C ILE A 31 -5.62 -6.93 11.02
N ARG A 32 -6.51 -7.04 10.04
CA ARG A 32 -6.49 -6.15 8.86
C ARG A 32 -6.78 -4.70 9.24
N ASP A 33 -7.79 -4.45 10.09
CA ASP A 33 -8.17 -3.11 10.53
C ASP A 33 -7.02 -2.41 11.27
N ASP A 34 -6.34 -3.12 12.16
CA ASP A 34 -5.18 -2.57 12.88
C ASP A 34 -3.98 -2.34 11.96
N ALA A 35 -3.78 -3.21 10.96
CA ALA A 35 -2.77 -2.99 9.93
C ALA A 35 -3.06 -1.75 9.08
N VAL A 36 -4.32 -1.47 8.72
CA VAL A 36 -4.71 -0.24 7.99
C VAL A 36 -4.46 1.01 8.84
N LYS A 37 -4.77 0.97 10.14
CA LYS A 37 -4.42 2.08 11.07
C LYS A 37 -2.91 2.29 11.15
N ALA A 38 -2.14 1.21 11.19
CA ALA A 38 -0.67 1.28 11.23
C ALA A 38 -0.09 1.86 9.93
N VAL A 39 -0.63 1.49 8.77
CA VAL A 39 -0.29 2.11 7.47
C VAL A 39 -0.59 3.60 7.48
N THR A 40 -1.76 4.01 7.97
CA THR A 40 -2.13 5.44 8.07
C THR A 40 -1.10 6.22 8.89
N ARG A 41 -0.68 5.67 10.04
CA ARG A 41 0.33 6.28 10.90
C ARG A 41 1.69 6.38 10.20
N TYR A 42 2.11 5.32 9.52
CA TYR A 42 3.35 5.28 8.77
C TYR A 42 3.36 6.32 7.63
N LEU A 43 2.28 6.44 6.86
CA LEU A 43 2.18 7.42 5.77
C LEU A 43 2.30 8.86 6.25
N ARG A 44 1.81 9.18 7.46
CA ARG A 44 1.96 10.52 8.07
C ARG A 44 3.40 10.83 8.46
N GLN A 45 4.18 9.81 8.79
CA GLN A 45 5.56 9.96 9.30
C GLN A 45 6.61 9.75 8.20
N ALA A 46 6.28 9.09 7.09
CA ALA A 46 7.29 8.67 6.13
C ALA A 46 7.90 9.87 5.37
N HIS A 47 9.19 10.16 5.64
CA HIS A 47 9.97 11.22 4.98
C HIS A 47 10.55 10.79 3.63
N SER A 48 10.79 9.49 3.43
CA SER A 48 11.16 8.88 2.14
C SER A 48 10.20 7.72 1.84
N LEU A 49 9.57 7.74 0.67
CA LEU A 49 8.74 6.65 0.16
C LEU A 49 9.18 6.35 -1.26
N THR A 50 9.74 5.17 -1.47
CA THR A 50 10.13 4.72 -2.81
C THR A 50 8.94 4.12 -3.55
N GLU A 51 9.00 4.11 -4.88
CA GLU A 51 7.96 3.48 -5.70
C GLU A 51 7.82 1.97 -5.39
N LEU A 52 8.93 1.29 -5.07
CA LEU A 52 8.93 -0.13 -4.73
C LEU A 52 8.19 -0.42 -3.41
N GLU A 53 8.40 0.41 -2.39
CA GLU A 53 7.71 0.28 -1.10
C GLU A 53 6.22 0.51 -1.25
N LEU A 54 5.85 1.57 -1.98
CA LEU A 54 4.45 1.86 -2.30
C LEU A 54 3.81 0.73 -3.10
N SER A 55 4.54 0.12 -4.03
CA SER A 55 4.02 -1.00 -4.84
C SER A 55 3.74 -2.24 -3.99
N LYS A 56 4.62 -2.55 -3.03
CA LYS A 56 4.42 -3.66 -2.08
C LYS A 56 3.24 -3.38 -1.15
N MET A 57 3.13 -2.14 -0.68
CA MET A 57 2.04 -1.69 0.18
C MET A 57 0.69 -1.77 -0.54
N TRP A 58 0.59 -1.20 -1.74
CA TRP A 58 -0.63 -1.24 -2.53
C TRP A 58 -1.06 -2.66 -2.90
N LYS A 59 -0.11 -3.55 -3.21
CA LYS A 59 -0.43 -4.97 -3.39
C LYS A 59 -1.05 -5.60 -2.13
N ALA A 60 -0.52 -5.27 -0.96
CA ALA A 60 -1.08 -5.77 0.30
C ALA A 60 -2.47 -5.17 0.61
N LEU A 61 -2.68 -3.88 0.35
CA LEU A 61 -3.99 -3.22 0.48
C LEU A 61 -5.01 -3.80 -0.52
N PHE A 62 -4.58 -4.14 -1.72
CA PHE A 62 -5.42 -4.85 -2.70
C PHE A 62 -5.92 -6.20 -2.15
N TYR A 63 -5.04 -7.00 -1.55
CA TYR A 63 -5.47 -8.26 -0.92
C TYR A 63 -6.31 -8.05 0.35
N CYS A 64 -6.09 -6.96 1.09
CA CYS A 64 -6.98 -6.57 2.20
C CYS A 64 -8.43 -6.35 1.70
N MET A 65 -8.57 -5.65 0.57
CA MET A 65 -9.86 -5.46 -0.11
C MET A 65 -10.42 -6.78 -0.65
N TRP A 66 -9.57 -7.62 -1.24
CA TRP A 66 -9.91 -8.94 -1.76
C TRP A 66 -10.56 -9.85 -0.71
N HIS A 67 -10.00 -9.89 0.51
CA HIS A 67 -10.49 -10.68 1.64
C HIS A 67 -11.70 -10.08 2.37
N SER A 68 -12.22 -8.94 1.91
CA SER A 68 -13.40 -8.31 2.49
C SER A 68 -14.65 -8.71 1.71
N ASP A 69 -15.47 -9.60 2.27
CA ASP A 69 -16.57 -10.24 1.52
C ASP A 69 -17.96 -9.60 1.74
N LYS A 70 -18.14 -8.88 2.85
CA LYS A 70 -19.43 -8.23 3.15
C LYS A 70 -19.50 -6.82 2.54
N ARG A 71 -20.56 -6.50 1.80
CA ARG A 71 -20.78 -5.19 1.14
C ARG A 71 -20.54 -3.98 2.06
N PRO A 72 -21.07 -3.92 3.31
CA PRO A 72 -20.81 -2.78 4.20
C PRO A 72 -19.34 -2.66 4.61
N VAL A 73 -18.65 -3.80 4.79
CA VAL A 73 -17.22 -3.83 5.12
C VAL A 73 -16.39 -3.36 3.93
N GLN A 74 -16.83 -3.68 2.71
CA GLN A 74 -16.18 -3.23 1.48
C GLN A 74 -16.26 -1.72 1.33
N ALA A 75 -17.45 -1.13 1.53
CA ALA A 75 -17.65 0.31 1.45
C ALA A 75 -16.83 1.05 2.51
N ASP A 76 -16.87 0.62 3.77
CA ASP A 76 -16.08 1.22 4.86
C ASP A 76 -14.57 1.10 4.60
N LEU A 77 -14.10 -0.04 4.09
CA LEU A 77 -12.69 -0.21 3.73
C LEU A 77 -12.29 0.68 2.56
N ALA A 78 -13.12 0.79 1.51
CA ALA A 78 -12.85 1.66 0.36
C ALA A 78 -12.70 3.13 0.79
N GLU A 79 -13.59 3.61 1.66
CA GLU A 79 -13.52 4.97 2.23
C GLU A 79 -12.24 5.19 3.05
N ARG A 80 -11.84 4.21 3.86
CA ARG A 80 -10.58 4.29 4.62
C ARG A 80 -9.36 4.30 3.72
N LEU A 81 -9.36 3.49 2.66
CA LEU A 81 -8.26 3.41 1.72
C LEU A 81 -8.14 4.68 0.87
N SER A 82 -9.25 5.27 0.44
CA SER A 82 -9.26 6.55 -0.28
C SER A 82 -8.67 7.67 0.60
N ALA A 83 -9.03 7.69 1.89
CA ALA A 83 -8.53 8.67 2.84
C ALA A 83 -7.01 8.61 3.09
N LEU A 84 -6.34 7.50 2.77
CA LEU A 84 -4.87 7.36 2.93
C LEU A 84 -4.08 8.37 2.10
N VAL A 85 -4.62 8.82 0.96
CA VAL A 85 -3.95 9.84 0.12
C VAL A 85 -3.78 11.17 0.86
N HIS A 86 -4.71 11.49 1.76
CA HIS A 86 -4.68 12.72 2.56
C HIS A 86 -3.74 12.61 3.76
N ALA A 87 -3.36 11.39 4.16
CA ALA A 87 -2.36 11.16 5.20
C ALA A 87 -0.93 11.50 4.74
N LEU A 88 -0.71 11.63 3.43
CA LEU A 88 0.59 11.93 2.84
C LEU A 88 0.81 13.44 2.64
N PRO A 89 2.08 13.91 2.73
CA PRO A 89 2.48 15.21 2.22
C PRO A 89 2.08 15.38 0.75
N ALA A 90 1.69 16.60 0.36
CA ALA A 90 1.14 16.88 -0.98
C ALA A 90 2.06 16.41 -2.12
N GLU A 91 3.38 16.56 -1.96
CA GLU A 91 4.40 16.18 -2.93
C GLU A 91 4.42 14.67 -3.25
N LYS A 92 3.97 13.83 -2.32
CA LYS A 92 3.99 12.36 -2.47
C LYS A 92 2.69 11.77 -2.98
N ARG A 93 1.60 12.55 -2.96
CA ARG A 93 0.28 12.10 -3.41
C ARG A 93 0.29 11.64 -4.87
N PRO A 94 0.94 12.33 -5.83
CA PRO A 94 0.98 11.87 -7.22
C PRO A 94 1.64 10.50 -7.39
N LEU A 95 2.76 10.25 -6.68
CA LEU A 95 3.44 8.95 -6.71
C LEU A 95 2.56 7.86 -6.10
N PHE A 96 1.93 8.13 -4.97
CA PHE A 96 1.00 7.21 -4.31
C PHE A 96 -0.17 6.81 -5.22
N THR A 97 -0.82 7.79 -5.86
CA THR A 97 -1.93 7.57 -6.80
C THR A 97 -1.47 6.88 -8.08
N ARG A 98 -0.28 7.18 -8.61
CA ARG A 98 0.27 6.48 -9.79
C ARG A 98 0.47 4.99 -9.51
N VAL A 99 1.04 4.67 -8.35
CA VAL A 99 1.29 3.28 -7.95
C VAL A 99 -0.02 2.53 -7.71
N PHE A 100 -1.05 3.20 -7.16
CA PHE A 100 -2.40 2.65 -7.07
C PHE A 100 -2.91 2.19 -8.44
N TRP A 101 -2.98 3.09 -9.43
CA TRP A 101 -3.49 2.74 -10.76
C TRP A 101 -2.68 1.63 -11.42
N ARG A 102 -1.36 1.65 -11.29
CA ARG A 102 -0.48 0.59 -11.81
C ARG A 102 -0.76 -0.77 -11.15
N THR A 103 -1.06 -0.76 -9.84
CA THR A 103 -1.40 -1.98 -9.09
C THR A 103 -2.77 -2.49 -9.53
N MET A 104 -3.77 -1.62 -9.61
CA MET A 104 -5.12 -1.98 -10.09
C MET A 104 -5.08 -2.55 -11.49
N ALA A 105 -4.40 -1.91 -12.45
CA ALA A 105 -4.28 -2.39 -13.82
C ALA A 105 -3.61 -3.77 -13.92
N ARG A 106 -2.56 -4.02 -13.11
CA ARG A 106 -1.85 -5.31 -13.11
C ARG A 106 -2.72 -6.44 -12.54
N GLU A 107 -3.41 -6.18 -11.44
CA GLU A 107 -4.20 -7.19 -10.74
C GLU A 107 -5.63 -7.33 -11.32
N TRP A 108 -6.08 -6.40 -12.17
CA TRP A 108 -7.44 -6.34 -12.73
C TRP A 108 -7.86 -7.65 -13.39
N HIS A 109 -6.98 -8.23 -14.20
CA HIS A 109 -7.24 -9.48 -14.91
C HIS A 109 -7.29 -10.71 -13.99
N GLY A 110 -6.76 -10.59 -12.77
CA GLY A 110 -6.81 -11.65 -11.75
C GLY A 110 -8.11 -11.67 -10.94
N ILE A 111 -9.00 -10.68 -11.11
CA ILE A 111 -10.26 -10.59 -10.39
C ILE A 111 -11.30 -11.52 -11.06
N ASP A 112 -11.55 -12.66 -10.43
CA ASP A 112 -12.63 -13.58 -10.81
C ASP A 112 -14.02 -12.92 -10.73
N ARG A 113 -14.97 -13.39 -11.54
CA ARG A 113 -16.32 -12.83 -11.77
C ARG A 113 -17.12 -12.58 -10.50
N LEU A 114 -16.99 -13.45 -9.49
CA LEU A 114 -17.67 -13.29 -8.20
C LEU A 114 -17.12 -12.11 -7.36
N ARG A 115 -15.95 -11.58 -7.71
CA ARG A 115 -15.30 -10.44 -7.05
C ARG A 115 -15.36 -9.14 -7.86
N LEU A 116 -15.78 -9.20 -9.14
CA LEU A 116 -15.98 -8.02 -9.98
C LEU A 116 -17.11 -7.13 -9.46
N ASP A 117 -18.12 -7.70 -8.80
CA ASP A 117 -19.18 -6.94 -8.12
C ASP A 117 -18.64 -5.96 -7.06
N LYS A 118 -17.39 -6.15 -6.58
CA LYS A 118 -16.72 -5.26 -5.61
C LYS A 118 -16.15 -3.97 -6.24
N PHE A 119 -16.04 -3.87 -7.56
CA PHE A 119 -15.37 -2.76 -8.26
C PHE A 119 -16.31 -1.94 -9.16
N TYR A 120 -17.55 -2.39 -9.37
CA TYR A 120 -18.57 -1.75 -10.22
C TYR A 120 -19.75 -1.14 -9.45
N THR A 121 -19.73 -1.17 -8.12
CA THR A 121 -20.72 -0.53 -7.24
C THR A 121 -20.02 0.43 -6.30
#